data_AF-A0A1U7VYG6-F1
#
_entry.id   AF-A0A1U7VYG6-F1
#
_cell.length_a   1.000
_cell.length_b   1.000
_cell.length_c   1.000
_cell.angle_alpha   90.00
_cell.angle_beta   90.00
_cell.angle_gamma   90.00
#
_symmetry.space_group_name_H-M   'P 1'
#
loop_
_entity.id
_entity.type
_entity.pdbx_description
1 polymer ?
#
loop_
_entity_poly.entity_id
_entity_poly.type
_entity_poly.pdbx_seq_one_letter_code
_entity_poly.pdbx_strand_id
1 'polypeptide(L)'
;MCTPKFTGGLNLINLLLWNKTAIAKVCWDLAHKEDKLWIRWINAYYVKQEQQLKDMPIPKQASWMVKRIIASRDILQQAQSSNDHIGTIRQLYLQLLGDLPRVSWKNLLFQNSARPKAIFNLWLLLQGRLPTKDKLVKWGLNINQQCVLCQGQVETRDHLFLLCSYTVMLWKQVMR
;
A
#
# COMPACT_ATOMS: atom_id res chain seq x y z
N MET A 1 -3.79 3.77 1.67
CA MET A 1 -4.62 2.56 1.87
C MET A 1 -3.78 1.31 1.82
N CYS A 2 -3.08 1.07 0.70
CA CYS A 2 -2.26 -0.13 0.47
C CYS A 2 -0.87 -0.07 1.12
N THR A 3 -0.82 0.41 2.35
CA THR A 3 0.41 0.56 3.15
C THR A 3 0.18 -0.07 4.53
N PRO A 4 1.25 -0.38 5.28
CA PRO A 4 1.12 -0.94 6.61
C PRO A 4 0.38 -0.03 7.60
N LYS A 5 -0.26 -0.63 8.61
CA LYS A 5 -0.96 0.09 9.69
C LYS A 5 -0.06 1.08 10.43
N PHE A 6 1.22 0.75 10.62
CA PHE A 6 2.18 1.61 11.32
C PHE A 6 2.58 2.86 10.53
N THR A 7 2.25 2.93 9.23
CA THR A 7 2.45 4.10 8.36
C THR A 7 1.11 4.77 8.05
N GLY A 8 0.05 4.42 8.78
CA GLY A 8 -1.29 4.95 8.57
C GLY A 8 -2.09 4.33 7.43
N GLY A 9 -1.66 3.19 6.89
CA GLY A 9 -2.44 2.41 5.93
C GLY A 9 -3.38 1.40 6.58
N LEU A 10 -4.04 0.58 5.75
CA LEU A 10 -5.01 -0.44 6.19
C LEU A 10 -4.47 -1.87 6.06
N ASN A 11 -3.16 -2.06 5.86
CA ASN A 11 -2.54 -3.35 5.53
C ASN A 11 -3.10 -4.00 4.24
N LEU A 12 -3.70 -3.22 3.35
CA LEU A 12 -4.09 -3.73 2.04
C LEU A 12 -2.85 -3.91 1.16
N ILE A 13 -2.84 -4.96 0.34
CA ILE A 13 -1.75 -5.20 -0.60
C ILE A 13 -1.91 -4.24 -1.78
N ASN A 14 -0.84 -3.56 -2.16
CA ASN A 14 -0.77 -2.82 -3.41
C ASN A 14 -0.63 -3.84 -4.54
N LEU A 15 -1.74 -4.20 -5.18
CA LEU A 15 -1.78 -5.23 -6.22
C LEU A 15 -0.84 -4.95 -7.39
N LEU A 16 -0.71 -3.68 -7.79
CA LEU A 16 0.20 -3.29 -8.87
C LEU A 16 1.65 -3.58 -8.49
N LEU A 17 2.04 -3.20 -7.28
CA LEU A 17 3.38 -3.42 -6.76
C LEU A 17 3.64 -4.91 -6.48
N TRP A 18 2.63 -5.62 -5.95
CA TRP A 18 2.68 -7.05 -5.70
C TRP A 18 2.87 -7.84 -6.99
N ASN A 19 2.15 -7.48 -8.06
CA ASN A 19 2.33 -8.11 -9.37
C ASN A 19 3.73 -7.89 -9.92
N LYS A 20 4.28 -6.67 -9.81
CA LYS A 20 5.68 -6.40 -10.17
C LYS A 20 6.66 -7.25 -9.35
N THR A 21 6.42 -7.33 -8.05
CA THR A 21 7.22 -8.13 -7.10
C THR A 21 7.18 -9.61 -7.45
N ALA A 22 6.00 -10.15 -7.78
CA ALA A 22 5.82 -11.55 -8.15
C ALA A 22 6.62 -11.89 -9.41
N ILE A 23 6.55 -11.06 -10.45
CA ILE A 23 7.30 -11.26 -11.69
C ILE A 23 8.81 -11.17 -11.41
N ALA A 24 9.25 -10.18 -10.64
CA ALA A 24 10.65 -10.05 -10.24
C ALA A 24 11.13 -11.26 -9.40
N LYS A 25 10.27 -11.82 -8.54
CA LYS A 25 10.61 -13.04 -7.78
C LYS A 25 10.79 -14.25 -8.69
N VAL A 26 9.98 -14.39 -9.73
CA VAL A 26 10.11 -15.43 -10.76
C VAL A 26 11.42 -15.25 -11.55
N CYS A 27 11.77 -14.01 -11.90
CA CYS A 27 13.07 -13.68 -12.51
C CYS A 27 14.25 -14.03 -11.60
N TRP A 28 14.13 -13.79 -10.30
CA TRP A 28 15.15 -14.18 -9.33
C TRP A 28 15.29 -15.70 -9.25
N ASP A 29 14.18 -16.44 -9.23
CA ASP A 29 14.20 -17.91 -9.22
C ASP A 29 14.85 -18.45 -10.51
N LEU A 30 14.60 -17.84 -11.67
CA LEU A 30 15.22 -18.21 -12.94
C LEU A 30 16.77 -18.13 -12.89
N ALA A 31 17.31 -17.17 -12.13
CA ALA A 31 18.75 -16.95 -12.01
C ALA A 31 19.43 -17.77 -10.89
N HIS A 32 18.69 -18.25 -9.88
CA HIS A 32 19.28 -18.86 -8.67
C HIS A 32 18.74 -20.26 -8.33
N LYS A 33 17.70 -20.74 -9.03
CA LYS A 33 17.07 -22.04 -8.75
C LYS A 33 16.99 -22.90 -10.00
N GLU A 34 17.88 -23.87 -10.10
CA GLU A 34 17.91 -24.83 -11.22
C GLU A 34 17.12 -26.11 -10.95
N ASP A 35 16.45 -26.21 -9.79
CA ASP A 35 15.73 -27.41 -9.33
C ASP A 35 14.44 -27.68 -10.13
N LYS A 36 13.88 -26.67 -10.82
CA LYS A 36 12.64 -26.80 -11.57
C LYS A 36 12.88 -27.02 -13.06
N LEU A 37 12.22 -28.02 -13.63
CA LEU A 37 12.33 -28.38 -15.06
C LEU A 37 12.09 -27.21 -16.02
N TRP A 38 11.08 -26.38 -15.77
CA TRP A 38 10.79 -25.24 -16.64
C TRP A 38 11.85 -24.13 -16.55
N ILE A 39 12.52 -23.98 -15.40
CA ILE A 39 13.67 -23.07 -15.25
C ILE A 39 14.85 -23.60 -16.05
N ARG A 40 15.16 -24.89 -15.91
CA ARG A 40 16.22 -25.55 -16.71
C ARG A 40 15.96 -25.42 -18.21
N TRP A 41 14.70 -25.58 -18.63
CA TRP A 41 14.31 -25.41 -20.03
C TRP A 41 14.50 -23.97 -20.52
N ILE A 42 14.04 -22.97 -19.77
CA ILE A 42 14.24 -21.56 -20.14
C ILE A 42 15.74 -21.24 -20.20
N ASN A 43 16.52 -21.70 -19.23
CA ASN A 43 17.95 -21.49 -19.22
C ASN A 43 18.59 -22.14 -20.45
N ALA A 44 18.36 -23.44 -20.71
CA ALA A 44 18.92 -24.12 -21.88
C ALA A 44 18.50 -23.49 -23.23
N TYR A 45 17.26 -22.99 -23.35
CA TYR A 45 16.72 -22.49 -24.61
C TYR A 45 17.02 -21.00 -24.87
N TYR A 46 16.96 -20.15 -23.84
CA TYR A 46 17.12 -18.70 -23.96
C TYR A 46 18.41 -18.15 -23.35
N VAL A 47 18.94 -18.78 -22.29
CA VAL A 47 20.12 -18.36 -21.54
C VAL A 47 21.28 -19.30 -21.89
N LYS A 48 21.91 -19.07 -23.05
CA LYS A 48 23.06 -19.88 -23.50
C LYS A 48 24.06 -20.04 -22.35
N GLN A 49 24.61 -21.26 -22.17
CA GLN A 49 25.28 -21.80 -20.97
C GLN A 49 26.34 -20.93 -20.25
N GLU A 50 26.76 -19.79 -20.80
CA GLU A 50 27.81 -18.93 -20.24
C GLU A 50 27.36 -17.49 -19.93
N GLN A 51 26.14 -17.08 -20.33
CA GLN A 51 25.67 -15.70 -20.11
C GLN A 51 24.90 -15.55 -18.80
N GLN A 52 25.33 -14.61 -17.96
CA GLN A 52 24.56 -14.22 -16.78
C GLN A 52 23.25 -13.53 -17.21
N LEU A 53 22.15 -13.87 -16.52
CA LEU A 53 20.81 -13.31 -16.78
C LEU A 53 20.75 -11.77 -16.68
N LYS A 54 21.71 -11.17 -15.99
CA LYS A 54 21.86 -9.71 -15.83
C LYS A 54 22.24 -9.01 -17.14
N ASP A 55 23.06 -9.64 -17.97
CA ASP A 55 23.70 -8.97 -19.12
C ASP A 55 23.12 -9.40 -20.48
N MET A 56 22.29 -10.44 -20.50
CA MET A 56 21.70 -10.93 -21.76
C MET A 56 20.71 -9.94 -22.38
N PRO A 57 20.66 -9.77 -23.71
CA PRO A 57 19.57 -9.04 -24.36
C PRO A 57 18.26 -9.83 -24.26
N ILE A 58 17.12 -9.13 -24.22
CA ILE A 58 15.79 -9.78 -24.19
C ILE A 58 15.58 -10.53 -25.52
N PRO A 59 15.36 -11.86 -25.52
CA PRO A 59 15.26 -12.62 -26.76
C PRO A 59 14.02 -12.21 -27.58
N LYS A 60 14.21 -11.83 -28.84
CA LYS A 60 13.10 -11.41 -29.73
C LYS A 60 12.09 -12.54 -30.00
N GLN A 61 12.58 -13.77 -30.08
CA GLN A 61 11.78 -14.99 -30.29
C GLN A 61 11.09 -15.52 -29.01
N ALA A 62 11.36 -14.92 -27.84
CA ALA A 62 10.69 -15.33 -26.61
C ALA A 62 9.22 -14.92 -26.59
N SER A 63 8.41 -15.70 -25.88
CA SER A 63 7.01 -15.33 -25.59
C SER A 63 6.96 -14.02 -24.81
N TRP A 64 5.85 -13.29 -24.93
CA TRP A 64 5.65 -12.03 -24.21
C TRP A 64 5.85 -12.18 -22.69
N MET A 65 5.40 -13.31 -22.12
CA MET A 65 5.56 -13.61 -20.70
C MET A 65 7.03 -13.73 -20.30
N VAL A 66 7.83 -14.48 -21.07
CA VAL A 66 9.27 -14.66 -20.79
C VAL A 66 10.01 -13.33 -20.93
N LYS A 67 9.67 -12.52 -21.94
CA LYS A 67 10.22 -11.16 -22.09
C LYS A 67 9.94 -10.29 -20.86
N ARG A 68 8.70 -10.33 -20.34
CA ARG A 68 8.30 -9.60 -19.12
C ARG A 68 9.04 -10.07 -17.88
N ILE A 69 9.25 -11.39 -17.73
CA ILE A 69 10.02 -11.97 -16.62
C ILE A 69 11.47 -11.48 -16.70
N ILE A 70 12.15 -11.61 -17.84
CA ILE A 70 13.55 -11.20 -17.99
C ILE A 70 13.70 -9.68 -17.79
N ALA A 71 12.79 -8.88 -18.35
CA ALA A 71 12.80 -7.42 -18.17
C ALA A 71 12.63 -6.97 -16.71
N SER A 72 12.04 -7.81 -15.84
CA SER A 72 11.90 -7.46 -14.42
C SER A 72 13.21 -7.52 -13.61
N ARG A 73 14.32 -7.94 -14.23
CA ARG A 73 15.66 -7.94 -13.60
C ARG A 73 16.10 -6.57 -13.10
N ASP A 74 15.64 -5.49 -13.73
CA ASP A 74 15.98 -4.11 -13.33
C ASP A 74 15.47 -3.82 -11.91
N ILE A 75 14.30 -4.39 -11.57
CA ILE A 75 13.71 -4.30 -10.21
C ILE A 75 14.60 -5.03 -9.20
N LEU A 76 15.18 -6.17 -9.59
CA LEU A 76 16.10 -6.92 -8.73
C LEU A 76 17.43 -6.18 -8.56
N GLN A 77 17.97 -5.56 -9.62
CA GLN A 77 19.19 -4.77 -9.54
C GLN A 77 19.03 -3.59 -8.57
N GLN A 78 17.87 -2.93 -8.58
CA GLN A 78 17.54 -1.87 -7.62
C GLN A 78 17.40 -2.40 -6.18
N ALA A 79 16.89 -3.63 -5.99
CA ALA A 79 16.67 -4.22 -4.67
C ALA A 79 17.90 -4.94 -4.08
N GLN A 80 18.90 -5.29 -4.89
CA GLN A 80 20.08 -6.09 -4.52
C GLN A 80 21.15 -5.33 -3.70
N SER A 81 21.00 -4.01 -3.45
CA SER A 81 21.98 -3.23 -2.66
C SER A 81 21.99 -3.56 -1.16
N SER A 82 21.03 -4.36 -0.68
CA SER A 82 21.01 -4.90 0.69
C SER A 82 21.20 -6.42 0.65
N ASN A 83 22.45 -6.85 0.84
CA ASN A 83 22.89 -8.25 0.88
C ASN A 83 22.01 -9.08 1.84
N ASP A 84 21.27 -10.05 1.31
CA ASP A 84 21.72 -11.46 1.22
C ASP A 84 20.52 -12.42 1.06
N HIS A 85 19.28 -11.97 1.25
CA HIS A 85 18.11 -12.84 1.16
C HIS A 85 16.91 -12.15 0.51
N ILE A 86 16.88 -12.10 -0.84
CA ILE A 86 15.62 -12.00 -1.59
C ILE A 86 14.93 -13.38 -1.57
N GLY A 87 14.81 -13.98 -0.38
CA GLY A 87 14.28 -15.33 -0.21
C GLY A 87 12.77 -15.37 -0.39
N THR A 88 12.08 -14.27 -0.08
CA THR A 88 10.62 -14.20 -0.09
C THR A 88 10.08 -13.04 -0.92
N ILE A 89 8.94 -13.29 -1.58
CA ILE A 89 8.18 -12.25 -2.29
C ILE A 89 7.81 -11.08 -1.35
N ARG A 90 7.58 -11.38 -0.06
CA ARG A 90 7.23 -10.37 0.94
C ARG A 90 8.36 -9.38 1.19
N GLN A 91 9.61 -9.84 1.30
CA GLN A 91 10.76 -8.96 1.50
C GLN A 91 10.94 -8.03 0.30
N LEU A 92 10.90 -8.59 -0.91
CA LEU A 92 11.00 -7.79 -2.13
C LEU A 92 9.85 -6.76 -2.23
N TYR A 93 8.63 -7.15 -1.86
CA TYR A 93 7.49 -6.22 -1.82
C TYR A 93 7.72 -5.06 -0.85
N LEU A 94 8.23 -5.33 0.35
CA LEU A 94 8.51 -4.32 1.35
C LEU A 94 9.66 -3.39 0.92
N GLN A 95 10.71 -3.92 0.29
CA GLN A 95 11.78 -3.11 -0.28
C GLN A 95 11.26 -2.16 -1.36
N LEU A 96 10.41 -2.65 -2.26
CA LEU A 96 9.80 -1.82 -3.32
C LEU A 96 8.78 -0.81 -2.79
N LEU A 97 8.22 -1.05 -1.60
CA LEU A 97 7.36 -0.09 -0.93
C LEU A 97 8.16 1.09 -0.36
N GLY A 98 9.44 0.87 -0.06
CA GLY A 98 10.36 1.86 0.49
C GLY A 98 10.10 2.20 1.95
N ASP A 99 10.89 3.16 2.45
CA ASP A 99 10.70 3.70 3.79
C ASP A 99 9.52 4.65 3.84
N LEU A 100 8.57 4.33 4.72
CA LEU A 100 7.37 5.10 4.92
C LEU A 100 7.36 5.71 6.33
N PRO A 101 6.93 6.97 6.48
CA PRO A 101 6.92 7.63 7.78
C PRO A 101 5.97 6.90 8.74
N ARG A 102 6.45 6.67 9.96
CA ARG A 102 5.64 6.08 11.02
C ARG A 102 4.69 7.11 11.58
N VAL A 103 3.45 6.69 11.85
CA VAL A 103 2.43 7.56 12.44
C VAL A 103 2.31 7.33 13.94
N SER A 104 2.34 8.41 14.72
CA SER A 104 2.22 8.38 16.19
C SER A 104 0.84 7.89 16.66
N TRP A 105 -0.21 8.15 15.88
CA TRP A 105 -1.59 7.77 16.19
C TRP A 105 -1.94 6.30 15.92
N LYS A 106 -0.97 5.46 15.56
CA LYS A 106 -1.18 4.03 15.22
C LYS A 106 -1.98 3.29 16.30
N ASN A 107 -1.60 3.45 17.57
CA ASN A 107 -2.19 2.71 18.68
C ASN A 107 -3.64 3.16 18.92
N LEU A 108 -3.87 4.47 18.78
CA LEU A 108 -5.17 5.11 18.83
C LEU A 108 -6.15 4.54 17.81
N LEU A 109 -5.68 4.07 16.65
CA LEU A 109 -6.52 3.51 15.59
C LEU A 109 -6.62 1.98 15.60
N PHE A 110 -5.50 1.28 15.83
CA PHE A 110 -5.41 -0.16 15.54
C PHE A 110 -5.15 -1.04 16.76
N GLN A 111 -4.99 -0.45 17.94
CA GLN A 111 -4.82 -1.17 19.21
C GLN A 111 -5.92 -0.78 20.22
N ASN A 112 -7.14 -0.62 19.74
CA ASN A 112 -8.32 -0.34 20.57
C ASN A 112 -9.41 -1.39 20.33
N SER A 113 -10.38 -1.47 21.25
CA SER A 113 -11.52 -2.38 21.18
C SER A 113 -12.72 -1.80 20.41
N ALA A 114 -12.52 -0.74 19.61
CA ALA A 114 -13.61 -0.11 18.88
C ALA A 114 -14.07 -0.99 17.72
N ARG A 115 -15.35 -0.84 17.35
CA ARG A 115 -15.92 -1.58 16.23
C ARG A 115 -15.18 -1.23 14.92
N PRO A 116 -15.01 -2.17 13.97
CA PRO A 116 -14.32 -1.91 12.70
C PRO A 116 -14.83 -0.68 11.94
N LYS A 117 -16.15 -0.43 11.96
CA LYS A 117 -16.77 0.76 11.36
C LYS A 117 -16.30 2.07 12.00
N ALA A 118 -16.15 2.10 13.32
CA ALA A 118 -15.66 3.28 14.04
C ALA A 118 -14.16 3.52 13.74
N ILE A 119 -13.36 2.46 13.71
CA ILE A 119 -11.95 2.52 13.33
C ILE A 119 -11.80 3.06 11.90
N PHE A 120 -12.61 2.57 10.96
CA PHE A 120 -12.56 3.04 9.56
C PHE A 120 -12.97 4.51 9.42
N ASN A 121 -14.03 4.94 10.11
CA ASN A 121 -14.43 6.35 10.13
C ASN A 121 -13.37 7.25 10.74
N LEU A 122 -12.73 6.83 11.85
CA LEU A 122 -11.63 7.56 12.47
C LEU A 122 -10.41 7.61 11.54
N TRP A 123 -10.14 6.54 10.79
CA TRP A 123 -9.07 6.52 9.79
C TRP A 123 -9.34 7.52 8.66
N LEU A 124 -10.57 7.60 8.14
CA LEU A 124 -10.97 8.64 7.18
C LEU A 124 -10.85 10.06 7.77
N LEU A 125 -11.21 10.22 9.05
CA LEU A 125 -11.12 11.49 9.76
C LEU A 125 -9.67 12.01 9.80
N LEU A 126 -8.75 11.16 10.25
CA LEU A 126 -7.32 11.48 10.39
C LEU A 126 -6.65 11.75 9.04
N GLN A 127 -7.11 11.09 7.97
CA GLN A 127 -6.64 11.34 6.61
C GLN A 127 -7.28 12.58 5.96
N GLY A 128 -8.20 13.26 6.65
CA GLY A 128 -8.93 14.39 6.06
C GLY A 128 -9.81 13.96 4.88
N ARG A 129 -10.31 12.73 4.87
CA ARG A 129 -11.14 12.15 3.79
C ARG A 129 -12.59 11.89 4.19
N LEU A 130 -12.97 12.19 5.43
CA LEU A 130 -14.37 12.12 5.84
C LEU A 130 -15.22 13.12 5.02
N PRO A 131 -16.38 12.71 4.47
CA PRO A 131 -17.24 13.55 3.65
C PRO A 131 -18.11 14.48 4.52
N THR A 132 -17.49 15.51 5.08
CA THR A 132 -18.16 16.59 5.80
C THR A 132 -18.83 17.56 4.83
N LYS A 133 -19.89 18.26 5.27
CA LYS A 133 -20.64 19.16 4.35
C LYS A 133 -19.78 20.25 3.70
N ASP A 134 -18.77 20.77 4.40
CA ASP A 134 -17.83 21.73 3.81
C ASP A 134 -17.09 21.17 2.58
N LYS A 135 -16.82 19.86 2.53
CA LYS A 135 -16.23 19.20 1.35
C LYS A 135 -17.24 18.86 0.28
N LEU A 136 -18.45 18.44 0.67
CA LEU A 136 -19.51 18.16 -0.30
C LEU A 136 -19.86 19.40 -1.11
N VAL A 137 -19.91 20.57 -0.49
CA VAL A 137 -20.10 21.83 -1.22
C VAL A 137 -18.93 22.14 -2.15
N LYS A 138 -17.68 21.88 -1.73
CA LYS A 138 -16.50 21.99 -2.62
C LYS A 138 -16.55 21.03 -3.82
N TRP A 139 -17.28 19.94 -3.72
CA TRP A 139 -17.54 19.01 -4.84
C TRP A 139 -18.71 19.44 -5.72
N GLY A 140 -19.32 20.60 -5.47
CA GLY A 140 -20.41 21.15 -6.28
C GLY A 140 -21.81 20.74 -5.84
N LEU A 141 -21.96 20.08 -4.68
CA LEU A 141 -23.28 19.76 -4.14
C LEU A 141 -23.91 21.00 -3.50
N ASN A 142 -25.13 21.35 -3.94
CA ASN A 142 -25.92 22.41 -3.31
C ASN A 142 -26.67 21.83 -2.11
N ILE A 143 -26.06 21.90 -0.92
CA ILE A 143 -26.61 21.39 0.34
C ILE A 143 -26.50 22.42 1.46
N ASN A 144 -27.38 22.33 2.44
CA ASN A 144 -27.26 23.12 3.67
C ASN A 144 -26.00 22.70 4.45
N GLN A 145 -25.07 23.65 4.62
CA GLN A 145 -23.78 23.47 5.27
C GLN A 145 -23.82 23.39 6.80
N GLN A 146 -24.96 23.68 7.43
CA GLN A 146 -25.09 23.66 8.89
C GLN A 146 -24.81 22.27 9.47
N CYS A 147 -24.14 22.22 10.61
CA CYS A 147 -23.88 21.02 11.37
C CYS A 147 -25.19 20.31 11.74
N VAL A 148 -25.26 19.01 11.46
CA VAL A 148 -26.45 18.20 11.78
C VAL A 148 -26.73 18.12 13.29
N LEU A 149 -25.70 18.27 14.13
CA LEU A 149 -25.82 18.10 15.58
C LEU A 149 -26.29 19.37 16.29
N CYS A 150 -25.64 20.51 16.03
CA CYS A 150 -25.95 21.78 16.70
C CYS A 150 -26.78 22.76 15.87
N GLN A 151 -26.87 22.55 14.55
CA GLN A 151 -27.55 23.41 13.57
C GLN A 151 -27.10 24.88 13.53
N GLY A 152 -26.09 25.29 14.31
CA GLY A 152 -25.69 26.69 14.45
C GLY A 152 -24.42 27.12 13.71
N GLN A 153 -23.58 26.19 13.28
CA GLN A 153 -22.29 26.47 12.61
C GLN A 153 -22.10 25.57 11.40
N VAL A 154 -21.17 25.91 10.51
CA VAL A 154 -20.83 25.08 9.34
C VAL A 154 -20.21 23.75 9.79
N GLU A 155 -20.66 22.65 9.18
CA GLU A 155 -20.12 21.33 9.45
C GLU A 155 -18.74 21.15 8.80
N THR A 156 -17.72 21.38 9.62
CA THR A 156 -16.34 21.01 9.31
C THR A 156 -15.92 19.80 10.14
N ARG A 157 -14.79 19.19 9.77
CA ARG A 157 -14.16 18.11 10.56
C ARG A 157 -13.99 18.50 12.03
N ASP A 158 -13.37 19.65 12.26
CA ASP A 158 -12.98 20.08 13.61
C ASP A 158 -14.22 20.51 14.39
N HIS A 159 -15.19 21.15 13.73
CA HIS A 159 -16.47 21.45 14.34
C HIS A 159 -17.18 20.18 14.79
N LEU A 160 -17.39 19.21 13.89
CA LEU A 160 -18.18 18.01 14.16
C LEU A 160 -17.63 17.18 15.33
N PHE A 161 -16.30 17.06 15.47
CA PHE A 161 -15.67 16.17 16.47
C PHE A 161 -15.08 16.87 17.70
N LEU A 162 -14.79 18.18 17.64
CA LEU A 162 -14.07 18.88 18.72
C LEU A 162 -14.79 20.15 19.21
N LEU A 163 -15.38 20.96 18.32
CA LEU A 163 -15.90 22.29 18.68
C LEU A 163 -17.43 22.36 18.79
N CYS A 164 -18.16 21.36 18.29
CA CYS A 164 -19.62 21.34 18.33
C CYS A 164 -20.11 21.27 19.77
N SER A 165 -21.05 22.13 20.15
CA SER A 165 -21.62 22.19 21.51
C SER A 165 -22.17 20.85 21.97
N TYR A 166 -22.87 20.13 21.09
CA TYR A 166 -23.37 18.79 21.34
C TYR A 166 -22.22 17.79 21.60
N THR A 167 -21.20 17.79 20.74
CA THR A 167 -20.05 16.89 20.86
C THR A 167 -19.22 17.17 22.12
N VAL A 168 -19.01 18.44 22.47
CA VAL A 168 -18.32 18.84 23.71
C VAL A 168 -19.08 18.36 24.95
N MET A 169 -20.41 18.47 24.94
CA MET A 169 -21.25 17.93 26.02
C MET A 169 -21.09 16.41 26.15
N LEU A 170 -21.09 15.69 25.02
CA LEU A 170 -20.92 14.24 25.00
C LEU A 170 -19.54 13.81 25.51
N TRP A 171 -18.47 14.50 25.10
CA TRP A 171 -17.11 14.25 25.61
C TRP A 171 -17.02 14.43 27.13
N LYS A 172 -17.68 15.43 27.70
CA LYS A 172 -17.73 15.64 29.15
C LYS A 172 -18.44 14.50 29.90
N GLN A 173 -19.35 13.78 29.25
CA GLN A 173 -20.03 12.62 29.85
C GLN A 173 -19.19 11.35 29.74
N VAL A 174 -18.48 11.16 28.62
CA VAL A 174 -17.67 9.95 28.36
C VAL A 174 -16.33 9.98 29.08
N MET A 175 -15.74 11.16 29.31
CA MET A 175 -14.47 11.32 30.03
C MET A 175 -14.64 11.56 31.54
N ARG A 176 -15.85 11.33 32.09
CA ARG A 176 -16.08 11.22 33.53
C ARG A 176 -15.88 9.79 33.98
#